data_AF-A0A328SCR8-F1
#
_entry.id   AF-A0A328SCR8-F1
#
_cell.length_a   1.000
_cell.length_b   1.000
_cell.length_c   1.000
_cell.angle_alpha   90.00
_cell.angle_beta   90.00
_cell.angle_gamma   90.00
#
_symmetry.space_group_name_H-M   'P 1'
#
loop_
_entity.id
_entity.type
_entity.pdbx_description
1 polymer ?
#
loop_
_entity_poly.entity_id
_entity_poly.type
_entity_poly.pdbx_seq_one_letter_code
_entity_poly.pdbx_strand_id
1 'polypeptide(L)' 'MSEEDKKALIEQNINITRNLSNIKYKVAVMSGKGGVGKCTVAANIAETLQKLGYKTGILDAD' A
#
# COMPACT_ATOMS: atom_id res chain seq x y z
N MET A 1 -1.95 11.34 -24.93
CA MET A 1 -1.18 11.65 -23.71
C MET A 1 -0.03 12.54 -24.13
N SER A 2 0.01 13.77 -23.62
CA SER A 2 1.01 14.78 -23.97
C SER A 2 2.40 14.38 -23.44
N GLU A 3 3.46 15.02 -23.94
CA GLU A 3 4.81 14.83 -23.39
C GLU A 3 4.91 15.33 -21.94
N GLU A 4 4.12 16.33 -21.57
CA GLU A 4 3.96 16.78 -20.19
C GLU A 4 3.32 15.72 -19.29
N ASP A 5 2.28 15.04 -19.76
CA ASP A 5 1.63 13.96 -19.02
C ASP A 5 2.61 12.81 -18.75
N LYS A 6 3.45 12.47 -19.74
CA LYS A 6 4.49 11.43 -19.58
C LYS A 6 5.53 11.83 -18.54
N LYS A 7 5.99 13.09 -18.58
CA LYS A 7 6.97 13.61 -17.62
C LYS A 7 6.42 13.59 -16.19
N ALA A 8 5.17 14.03 -16.02
CA ALA A 8 4.49 14.01 -14.72
C ALA A 8 4.35 12.58 -14.18
N LEU A 9 3.99 11.61 -15.03
CA LEU A 9 3.88 10.21 -14.64
C LEU A 9 5.23 9.62 -14.19
N ILE A 10 6.31 9.94 -14.90
CA ILE A 10 7.67 9.49 -14.53
C ILE A 10 8.07 10.07 -13.18
N GLU A 11 7.85 11.37 -12.98
CA GLU A 11 8.17 12.04 -11.71
C GLU A 11 7.37 11.46 -10.54
N GLN A 12 6.08 11.21 -10.74
CA GLN A 12 5.23 10.54 -9.75
C GLN A 12 5.75 9.14 -9.41
N ASN A 13 6.13 8.34 -10.40
CA ASN A 13 6.66 6.98 -10.17
C ASN A 13 8.00 6.99 -9.41
N ILE A 14 8.88 7.95 -9.71
CA ILE A 14 10.14 8.14 -8.97
C ILE A 14 9.84 8.46 -7.50
N ASN A 15 8.90 9.36 -7.24
CA ASN A 15 8.53 9.75 -5.89
C ASN A 15 7.89 8.60 -5.10
N ILE A 16 6.98 7.84 -5.72
CA ILE A 16 6.40 6.63 -5.10
C ILE A 16 7.51 5.63 -4.74
N THR A 17 8.42 5.36 -5.67
CA THR A 17 9.52 4.42 -5.46
C THR A 17 10.42 4.88 -4.31
N ARG A 18 10.77 6.16 -4.26
CA ARG A 18 11.59 6.75 -3.18
C ARG A 18 10.88 6.64 -1.83
N ASN A 19 9.60 6.98 -1.75
CA ASN A 19 8.84 6.95 -0.50
C ASN A 19 8.67 5.52 0.04
N LEU A 20 8.51 4.54 -0.85
CA LEU A 20 8.31 3.13 -0.48
C LEU A 20 9.63 2.34 -0.36
N SER A 21 10.79 2.97 -0.61
CA SER A 21 12.10 2.31 -0.64
C SER A 21 12.48 1.67 0.70
N ASN A 22 12.05 2.26 1.82
CA ASN A 22 12.34 1.77 3.17
C ASN A 22 11.37 0.67 3.64
N ILE A 23 10.32 0.37 2.86
CA ILE A 23 9.32 -0.65 3.21
C ILE A 23 9.75 -2.00 2.62
N LYS A 24 10.29 -2.85 3.50
CA LYS A 24 10.83 -4.17 3.16
C LYS A 24 9.75 -5.13 2.62
N TYR A 25 8.56 -5.12 3.21
CA TYR A 25 7.46 -6.00 2.83
C TYR A 25 6.21 -5.18 2.51
N LYS A 26 5.58 -5.48 1.37
CA LYS A 26 4.35 -4.83 0.89
C LYS A 26 3.32 -5.93 0.65
N VAL A 27 2.23 -5.92 1.41
CA VAL A 27 1.16 -6.93 1.35
C VAL A 27 -0.13 -6.26 0.89
N ALA A 28 -0.65 -6.68 -0.26
CA ALA A 28 -1.93 -6.21 -0.76
C ALA A 28 -3.05 -7.16 -0.28
N VAL A 29 -4.07 -6.61 0.37
CA VAL A 29 -5.29 -7.35 0.73
C VAL A 29 -6.39 -6.88 -0.21
N MET A 30 -6.99 -7.79 -0.98
CA MET A 30 -7.99 -7.49 -2.00
C MET A 30 -9.20 -8.42 -1.86
N SER A 31 -10.35 -8.00 -2.39
CA SER A 31 -11.60 -8.77 -2.36
C SER A 31 -12.37 -8.62 -3.66
N GLY A 32 -12.98 -9.70 -4.15
CA GLY A 32 -13.83 -9.66 -5.36
C GLY A 32 -15.26 -9.19 -5.14
N LYS A 33 -15.71 -9.02 -3.88
CA LYS A 33 -17.07 -8.61 -3.52
C LYS A 33 -17.07 -7.78 -2.23
N GLY A 34 -18.04 -6.87 -2.09
CA GLY A 34 -18.24 -6.10 -0.86
C GLY A 34 -18.69 -6.96 0.32
N GLY A 35 -18.29 -6.58 1.53
CA GLY A 35 -18.74 -7.23 2.77
C GLY A 35 -18.01 -8.54 3.14
N VAL A 36 -16.95 -8.92 2.43
CA VAL A 36 -16.19 -10.16 2.73
C VAL A 36 -15.16 -10.00 3.87
N GLY A 37 -15.08 -8.81 4.49
CA GLY A 37 -14.19 -8.56 5.62
C GLY A 37 -12.75 -8.16 5.26
N LYS A 38 -12.49 -7.66 4.03
CA LYS A 38 -11.14 -7.20 3.61
C LYS A 38 -10.50 -6.22 4.59
N CYS A 39 -11.22 -5.17 4.99
CA CYS A 39 -10.71 -4.18 5.96
C CYS A 39 -10.41 -4.82 7.32
N THR A 40 -11.26 -5.75 7.78
CA THR A 40 -11.06 -6.49 9.03
C THR A 40 -9.80 -7.35 8.97
N VAL A 41 -9.59 -8.06 7.86
CA VAL A 41 -8.39 -8.88 7.65
C VAL A 41 -7.14 -8.02 7.60
N ALA A 42 -7.16 -6.91 6.84
CA ALA A 42 -6.03 -5.98 6.74
C ALA A 42 -5.66 -5.38 8.11
N ALA A 43 -6.65 -4.95 8.90
CA ALA A 43 -6.44 -4.42 10.24
C ALA A 43 -5.84 -5.46 11.19
N ASN A 44 -6.36 -6.69 11.20
CA ASN A 44 -5.84 -7.76 12.07
C ASN A 44 -4.41 -8.17 11.70
N ILE A 45 -4.08 -8.22 10.41
CA ILE A 45 -2.70 -8.48 9.97
C ILE A 45 -1.78 -7.37 10.48
N ALA A 46 -2.17 -6.11 10.32
CA ALA A 46 -1.37 -4.98 10.76
C ALA A 46 -1.16 -4.98 12.29
N GLU A 47 -2.23 -5.21 13.05
CA GLU A 47 -2.19 -5.30 14.51
C GLU A 47 -1.31 -6.46 14.98
N THR A 48 -1.42 -7.63 14.36
CA THR A 48 -0.62 -8.81 14.72
C THR A 48 0.86 -8.58 14.46
N LEU A 49 1.23 -8.02 13.31
CA LEU A 49 2.62 -7.70 13.00
C LEU A 49 3.18 -6.66 13.98
N GLN A 50 2.38 -5.66 14.35
CA GLN A 50 2.77 -4.67 15.35
C GLN A 50 2.97 -5.31 16.74
N LYS A 51 2.09 -6.23 17.15
CA LYS A 51 2.22 -7.02 18.40
C LYS A 51 3.46 -7.92 18.41
N LEU A 52 3.88 -8.41 17.25
CA LEU A 52 5.12 -9.18 17.09
C LEU A 52 6.38 -8.30 17.05
N GLY A 53 6.25 -6.98 17.21
CA GLY A 53 7.37 -6.03 17.27
C GLY A 53 7.85 -5.51 15.92
N TYR A 54 7.13 -5.77 14.83
CA TYR A 54 7.47 -5.21 13.53
C TYR A 54 6.98 -3.76 13.41
N LYS A 55 7.73 -2.91 12.69
CA LYS A 55 7.26 -1.59 12.29
C LYS A 55 6.26 -1.77 11.16
N THR A 56 4.98 -1.60 11.46
CA THR A 56 3.89 -1.87 10.53
C THR A 56 3.10 -0.60 10.23
N GLY A 57 2.63 -0.48 8.99
CA GLY A 57 1.72 0.57 8.56
C GLY A 57 0.61 -0.04 7.73
N ILE A 58 -0.55 0.63 7.71
CA ILE A 58 -1.70 0.26 6.89
C ILE A 58 -1.97 1.41 5.91
N LEU A 59 -2.28 1.07 4.66
CA LEU A 59 -2.72 2.00 3.63
C LEU A 59 -4.07 1.52 3.14
N ASP A 60 -5.08 2.37 3.25
CA ASP A 60 -6.37 2.13 2.63
C ASP A 60 -6.35 2.74 1.23
N ALA A 61 -6.59 1.91 0.22
CA ALA A 61 -6.56 2.27 -1.19
C ALA A 61 -7.82 1.79 -1.93
N ASP A 62 -8.85 1.45 -1.15
CA ASP A 62 -10.18 1.06 -1.60
C ASP A 62 -11.06 2.27 -1.98
#